data_AF-A0A836QG34-F1
#
_entry.id   AF-A0A836QG34-F1
#
_cell.length_a   1.000
_cell.length_b   1.000
_cell.length_c   1.000
_cell.angle_alpha   90.00
_cell.angle_beta   90.00
_cell.angle_gamma   90.00
#
_symmetry.space_group_name_H-M   'P 1'
#
loop_
_entity.id
_entity.type
_entity.pdbx_description
1 polymer ?
#
loop_
_entity_poly.entity_id
_entity_poly.type
_entity_poly.pdbx_seq_one_letter_code
_entity_poly.pdbx_strand_id
1 'polypeptide(L)'
;MITDFLHNCGEAEKGFISSQEWWILSGSVKVQIFLTSLDDNAELIVASNLFQYQVQNADINEYILKLNGTLKLKGVCFGIRNKHLILSSIRPVQGLDPEELEWIIASIAVIADEYDDFLIEKFNL
;
A
#
# COMPACT_ATOMS: atom_id res chain seq x y z
N MET A 1 -7.12 -12.16 -12.66
CA MET A 1 -7.24 -11.88 -11.21
C MET A 1 -7.21 -10.39 -10.89
N ILE A 2 -6.07 -9.68 -10.98
CA ILE A 2 -6.01 -8.24 -10.63
C ILE A 2 -6.92 -7.39 -11.53
N THR A 3 -6.89 -7.62 -12.84
CA THR A 3 -7.78 -6.93 -13.79
C THR A 3 -9.26 -7.23 -13.49
N ASP A 4 -9.60 -8.47 -13.15
CA ASP A 4 -10.98 -8.86 -12.80
C ASP A 4 -11.44 -8.18 -11.51
N PHE A 5 -10.58 -8.14 -10.49
CA PHE A 5 -10.81 -7.39 -9.26
C PHE A 5 -11.11 -5.91 -9.56
N LEU A 6 -10.26 -5.26 -10.35
CA LEU A 6 -10.43 -3.85 -10.71
C LEU A 6 -11.72 -3.60 -11.50
N HIS A 7 -12.13 -4.52 -12.37
CA HIS A 7 -13.43 -4.45 -13.04
C HIS A 7 -14.60 -4.55 -12.06
N ASN A 8 -14.48 -5.39 -11.03
CA ASN A 8 -15.51 -5.56 -10.00
C ASN A 8 -15.61 -4.38 -9.03
N CYS A 9 -14.60 -3.50 -8.97
CA CYS A 9 -14.64 -2.28 -8.13
C CYS A 9 -15.56 -1.16 -8.66
N GLY A 10 -16.40 -1.42 -9.67
CA GLY A 10 -17.45 -0.49 -10.12
C GLY A 10 -16.92 0.86 -10.61
N GLU A 11 -17.47 1.96 -10.09
CA GLU A 11 -17.15 3.35 -10.48
C GLU A 11 -15.89 3.91 -9.80
N ALA A 12 -15.14 3.12 -9.02
CA ALA A 12 -13.90 3.59 -8.42
C ALA A 12 -12.92 4.06 -9.51
N GLU A 13 -12.30 5.23 -9.30
CA GLU A 13 -11.27 5.74 -10.19
C GLU A 13 -10.05 4.80 -10.12
N LYS A 14 -9.64 4.28 -11.27
CA LYS A 14 -8.63 3.24 -11.40
C LYS A 14 -7.92 3.37 -12.73
N GLY A 15 -6.72 2.83 -12.81
CA GLY A 15 -5.96 2.86 -14.05
C GLY A 15 -4.98 1.72 -14.20
N PHE A 16 -4.59 1.53 -15.45
CA PHE A 16 -3.61 0.56 -15.90
C PHE A 16 -2.39 1.33 -16.42
N ILE A 17 -1.22 1.06 -15.87
CA ILE A 17 0.03 1.71 -16.27
C ILE A 17 0.80 0.81 -17.24
N SER A 18 0.91 -0.48 -16.90
CA SER A 18 1.60 -1.48 -17.71
C SER A 18 1.04 -2.87 -17.43
N SER A 19 1.50 -3.89 -18.17
CA SER A 19 1.10 -5.29 -17.94
C SER A 19 1.40 -5.83 -16.54
N GLN A 20 2.18 -5.11 -15.73
CA GLN A 20 2.54 -5.47 -14.36
C GLN A 20 2.12 -4.40 -13.35
N GLU A 21 1.46 -3.31 -13.74
CA GLU A 21 1.21 -2.17 -12.85
C GLU A 21 -0.18 -1.56 -13.02
N TRP A 22 -0.88 -1.43 -11.88
CA TRP A 22 -2.22 -0.89 -11.75
C TRP A 22 -2.31 0.08 -10.58
N TRP A 23 -3.38 0.87 -10.56
CA TRP A 23 -3.75 1.64 -9.38
C TRP A 23 -5.26 1.77 -9.25
N ILE A 24 -5.71 2.00 -8.02
CA ILE A 24 -7.10 2.31 -7.67
C ILE A 24 -7.12 3.39 -6.59
N LEU A 25 -8.06 4.32 -6.68
CA LEU A 25 -8.37 5.27 -5.62
C LEU A 25 -9.43 4.68 -4.70
N SER A 26 -9.16 4.74 -3.40
CA SER A 26 -10.06 4.34 -2.33
C SER A 26 -10.07 5.44 -1.28
N GLY A 27 -11.18 6.17 -1.16
CA GLY A 27 -11.20 7.40 -0.36
C GLY A 27 -10.29 8.48 -0.95
N SER A 28 -9.42 9.07 -0.12
CA SER A 28 -8.37 10.01 -0.53
C SER A 28 -7.11 9.30 -1.05
N VAL A 29 -7.01 7.99 -0.81
CA VAL A 29 -5.77 7.23 -0.94
C VAL A 29 -5.65 6.56 -2.30
N LYS A 30 -4.48 6.75 -2.93
CA LYS A 30 -4.10 6.00 -4.13
C LYS A 30 -3.36 4.72 -3.75
N VAL A 31 -3.95 3.58 -4.04
CA VAL A 31 -3.33 2.26 -3.88
C VAL A 31 -2.70 1.84 -5.22
N GLN A 32 -1.41 1.56 -5.20
CA GLN A 32 -0.63 1.01 -6.30
C GLN A 32 -0.52 -0.50 -6.14
N ILE A 33 -0.71 -1.23 -7.23
CA ILE A 33 -0.62 -2.69 -7.27
C ILE A 33 0.35 -3.01 -8.39
N PHE A 34 1.41 -3.77 -8.11
CA PHE A 34 2.33 -4.18 -9.16
C PHE A 34 2.97 -5.54 -8.91
N LEU A 35 3.38 -6.19 -10.00
CA LEU A 35 4.13 -7.44 -9.98
C LEU A 35 5.61 -7.16 -10.27
N THR A 36 6.52 -7.86 -9.61
CA THR A 36 7.97 -7.72 -9.87
C THR A 36 8.41 -8.30 -11.21
N SER A 37 7.69 -9.30 -11.70
CA SER A 37 7.90 -9.98 -12.99
C SER A 37 6.58 -10.58 -13.50
N LEU A 38 6.62 -11.25 -14.66
CA LEU A 38 5.48 -12.04 -15.20
C LEU A 38 5.72 -13.55 -15.09
N ASP A 39 6.75 -13.98 -14.37
CA ASP A 39 7.08 -15.39 -14.16
C ASP A 39 6.51 -15.92 -12.84
N ASP A 40 6.63 -17.23 -12.63
CA ASP A 40 6.09 -17.91 -11.45
C ASP A 40 6.74 -17.46 -10.12
N ASN A 41 7.89 -16.78 -10.18
CA ASN A 41 8.59 -16.24 -9.01
C ASN A 41 8.22 -14.78 -8.74
N ALA A 42 7.21 -14.23 -9.43
CA ALA A 42 6.75 -12.88 -9.21
C ALA A 42 6.29 -12.67 -7.76
N GLU A 43 6.60 -11.49 -7.24
CA GLU A 43 6.02 -10.98 -6.01
C GLU A 43 4.93 -9.97 -6.35
N LEU A 44 3.82 -10.05 -5.62
CA LEU A 44 2.82 -9.02 -5.58
C LEU A 44 3.27 -7.96 -4.58
N ILE A 45 3.29 -6.71 -5.04
CA ILE A 45 3.49 -5.54 -4.20
C ILE A 45 2.24 -4.68 -4.26
N VAL A 46 1.62 -4.45 -3.11
CA VAL A 46 0.52 -3.51 -2.94
C VAL A 46 0.98 -2.41 -2.00
N ALA A 47 0.92 -1.16 -2.44
CA ALA A 47 1.48 -0.05 -1.68
C ALA A 47 0.68 1.23 -1.84
N SER A 48 0.79 2.13 -0.87
CA SER A 48 0.31 3.50 -0.97
C SER A 48 1.35 4.48 -0.41
N ASN A 49 1.43 5.67 -1.01
CA ASN A 49 2.23 6.76 -0.49
C ASN A 49 1.35 7.57 0.48
N LEU A 50 1.85 7.84 1.68
CA LEU A 50 1.14 8.67 2.67
C LEU A 50 1.51 10.14 2.51
N PHE A 51 2.77 10.47 2.76
CA PHE A 51 3.30 11.82 2.56
C PHE A 51 4.78 11.80 2.19
N GLN A 52 5.25 12.92 1.66
CA GLN A 52 6.66 13.13 1.34
C GLN A 52 7.35 13.86 2.50
N TYR A 53 8.49 13.32 2.95
CA TYR A 53 9.35 14.00 3.89
C TYR A 53 9.93 15.26 3.25
N GLN A 54 9.57 16.43 3.78
CA GLN A 54 10.23 17.69 3.45
C GLN A 54 11.64 17.74 4.07
N VAL A 55 11.74 17.27 5.31
CA VAL A 55 12.98 17.09 6.07
C VAL A 55 12.91 15.73 6.78
N GLN A 56 14.04 15.03 6.93
CA GLN A 56 14.06 13.80 7.71
C GLN A 56 13.67 14.07 9.16
N ASN A 57 12.81 13.22 9.71
CA ASN A 57 12.33 13.32 11.09
C ASN A 57 12.54 11.97 11.80
N ALA A 58 13.45 11.96 12.77
CA ALA A 58 13.82 10.75 13.52
C ALA A 58 12.66 10.24 14.40
N ASP A 59 11.84 11.14 14.95
CA ASP A 59 10.73 10.78 15.83
C ASP A 59 9.63 10.05 15.06
N ILE A 60 9.34 10.49 13.83
CA ILE A 60 8.44 9.78 12.92
C ILE A 60 8.99 8.40 12.62
N ASN A 61 10.28 8.31 12.25
CA ASN A 61 10.91 7.05 11.87
C ASN A 61 10.90 6.04 13.03
N GLU A 62 11.21 6.49 14.25
CA GLU A 62 11.14 5.63 15.43
C GLU A 62 9.70 5.15 15.69
N TYR A 63 8.71 6.04 15.54
CA TYR A 63 7.31 5.71 15.76
C TYR A 63 6.79 4.66 14.78
N ILE A 64 7.02 4.84 13.47
CA ILE A 64 6.59 3.88 12.44
C ILE A 64 7.31 2.53 12.57
N LEU A 65 8.59 2.52 12.97
CA LEU A 65 9.33 1.28 13.21
C LEU A 65 8.76 0.51 14.40
N LYS A 66 8.36 1.22 15.47
CA LYS A 66 7.66 0.59 16.60
C LYS A 66 6.32 0.00 16.15
N LEU A 67 5.55 0.70 15.31
CA LEU A 67 4.28 0.19 14.78
C LEU A 67 4.45 -1.07 13.92
N ASN A 68 5.49 -1.12 13.08
CA ASN A 68 5.85 -2.31 12.31
C ASN A 68 6.11 -3.54 13.20
N GLY A 69 6.58 -3.33 14.44
CA GLY A 69 6.77 -4.40 15.43
C GLY A 69 5.48 -4.87 16.12
N THR A 70 4.31 -4.36 15.74
CA THR A 70 3.02 -4.71 16.35
C THR A 70 2.13 -5.50 15.41
N LEU A 71 1.13 -6.20 15.97
CA LEU A 71 0.10 -6.90 15.19
C LEU A 71 -1.01 -5.98 14.65
N LYS A 72 -0.89 -4.66 14.85
CA LYS A 72 -1.96 -3.70 14.47
C LYS A 72 -2.10 -3.51 12.97
N LEU A 73 -1.01 -3.71 12.22
CA LEU A 73 -0.96 -3.42 10.80
C LEU A 73 -1.41 -4.60 9.90
N LYS A 74 -1.93 -5.70 10.45
CA LYS A 74 -2.53 -6.79 9.64
C LYS A 74 -1.68 -7.21 8.42
N GLY A 75 -0.37 -7.39 8.61
CA GLY A 75 0.54 -7.81 7.53
C GLY A 75 0.96 -6.72 6.55
N VAL A 76 0.57 -5.46 6.75
CA VAL A 76 1.17 -4.31 6.07
C VAL A 76 2.29 -3.70 6.92
N CYS A 77 3.24 -3.06 6.27
CA CYS A 77 4.40 -2.45 6.91
C CYS A 77 4.64 -1.04 6.36
N PHE A 78 5.04 -0.12 7.25
CA PHE A 78 5.60 1.16 6.85
C PHE A 78 7.00 0.98 6.27
N GLY A 79 7.32 1.76 5.25
CA GLY A 79 8.65 1.85 4.65
C GLY A 79 8.92 3.25 4.12
N ILE A 80 10.16 3.52 3.70
CA ILE A 80 10.53 4.79 3.08
C ILE A 80 11.09 4.53 1.69
N ARG A 81 10.52 5.15 0.66
CA ARG A 81 10.96 5.05 -0.73
C ARG A 81 10.97 6.43 -1.37
N ASN A 82 12.10 6.85 -1.95
CA ASN A 82 12.22 8.17 -2.61
C ASN A 82 11.71 9.34 -1.76
N LYS A 83 12.08 9.37 -0.47
CA LYS A 83 11.58 10.34 0.53
C LYS A 83 10.07 10.34 0.76
N HIS A 84 9.33 9.33 0.31
CA HIS A 84 7.94 9.13 0.68
C HIS A 84 7.86 8.10 1.79
N LEU A 85 7.06 8.40 2.81
CA LEU A 85 6.57 7.37 3.70
C LEU A 85 5.54 6.56 2.91
N ILE A 86 5.76 5.26 2.84
CA ILE A 86 4.87 4.33 2.15
C ILE A 86 4.34 3.31 3.14
N LEU A 87 3.14 2.83 2.86
CA LEU A 87 2.58 1.62 3.44
C LEU A 87 2.58 0.54 2.38
N SER A 88 3.03 -0.67 2.71
CA SER A 88 3.12 -1.74 1.71
C SER A 88 2.90 -3.13 2.27
N SER A 89 2.43 -4.02 1.41
CA SER A 89 2.44 -5.47 1.60
C SER A 89 3.14 -6.09 0.39
N ILE A 90 4.02 -7.05 0.67
CA ILE A 90 4.81 -7.76 -0.33
C ILE A 90 4.70 -9.25 -0.04
N ARG A 91 4.34 -10.04 -1.05
CA ARG A 91 4.34 -11.50 -0.94
C ARG A 91 4.51 -12.18 -2.31
N PRO A 92 4.94 -13.45 -2.34
CA PRO A 92 4.91 -14.25 -3.55
C PRO A 92 3.49 -14.39 -4.13
N VAL A 93 3.37 -14.35 -5.45
CA VAL A 93 2.10 -14.62 -6.17
C VAL A 93 1.70 -16.10 -6.06
N GLN A 94 2.66 -17.00 -5.84
CA GLN A 94 2.39 -18.42 -5.64
C GLN A 94 1.40 -18.62 -4.48
N GLY A 95 0.29 -19.30 -4.76
CA GLY A 95 -0.76 -19.58 -3.79
C GLY A 95 -1.59 -18.35 -3.38
N LEU A 96 -1.50 -17.25 -4.11
CA LEU A 96 -2.39 -16.10 -3.91
C LEU A 96 -3.77 -16.39 -4.51
N ASP A 97 -4.81 -16.24 -3.71
CA ASP A 97 -6.19 -16.32 -4.17
C ASP A 97 -6.84 -14.93 -4.30
N PRO A 98 -7.99 -14.81 -4.98
CA PRO A 98 -8.66 -13.53 -5.17
C PRO A 98 -9.14 -12.87 -3.88
N GLU A 99 -9.62 -13.63 -2.89
CA GLU A 99 -10.11 -13.08 -1.62
C GLU A 99 -8.96 -12.45 -0.82
N GLU A 100 -7.79 -13.10 -0.87
CA GLU A 100 -6.60 -12.58 -0.23
C GLU A 100 -6.06 -11.33 -0.95
N LEU A 101 -6.08 -11.28 -2.29
CA LEU A 101 -5.76 -10.07 -3.04
C LEU A 101 -6.67 -8.90 -2.63
N GLU A 102 -7.98 -9.14 -2.58
CA GLU A 102 -8.98 -8.17 -2.15
C GLU A 102 -8.69 -7.66 -0.73
N TRP A 103 -8.38 -8.59 0.18
CA TRP A 103 -8.07 -8.27 1.56
C TRP A 103 -6.79 -7.45 1.72
N ILE A 104 -5.74 -7.75 0.95
CA ILE A 104 -4.48 -6.98 0.97
C ILE A 104 -4.74 -5.54 0.49
N ILE A 105 -5.47 -5.38 -0.61
CA ILE A 105 -5.78 -4.06 -1.18
C ILE A 105 -6.65 -3.25 -0.21
N ALA A 106 -7.69 -3.87 0.36
CA ALA A 106 -8.54 -3.22 1.36
C ALA A 106 -7.77 -2.84 2.63
N SER A 107 -6.87 -3.70 3.09
CA SER A 107 -6.04 -3.42 4.27
C SER A 107 -5.12 -2.23 4.05
N ILE A 108 -4.47 -2.15 2.87
CA ILE A 108 -3.65 -0.99 2.52
C ILE A 108 -4.50 0.28 2.45
N ALA A 109 -5.65 0.24 1.78
CA ALA A 109 -6.53 1.40 1.66
C ALA A 109 -6.97 1.95 3.03
N VAL A 110 -7.52 1.09 3.89
CA VAL A 110 -8.03 1.50 5.21
C VAL A 110 -6.92 2.02 6.12
N ILE A 111 -5.78 1.32 6.17
CA ILE A 111 -4.69 1.73 7.07
C ILE A 111 -4.00 2.98 6.52
N ALA A 112 -3.86 3.14 5.20
CA ALA A 112 -3.28 4.35 4.63
C ALA A 112 -4.16 5.58 4.91
N ASP A 113 -5.48 5.47 4.75
CA ASP A 113 -6.46 6.54 4.98
C ASP A 113 -6.60 6.88 6.47
N GLU A 114 -6.27 5.95 7.38
CA GLU A 114 -6.22 6.23 8.82
C GLU A 114 -4.93 6.96 9.21
N TYR A 115 -3.79 6.58 8.61
CA TYR A 115 -2.48 7.04 9.05
C TYR A 115 -1.93 8.25 8.29
N ASP A 116 -2.44 8.60 7.11
CA ASP A 116 -2.01 9.78 6.38
C ASP A 116 -2.31 11.06 7.18
N ASP A 117 -3.57 11.27 7.58
CA ASP A 117 -4.00 12.42 8.37
C ASP A 117 -3.45 12.35 9.80
N PHE A 118 -3.51 11.18 10.44
CA PHE A 118 -3.05 11.01 11.82
C PHE A 118 -1.56 11.34 12.00
N LEU A 119 -0.70 10.90 11.09
CA LEU A 119 0.73 11.18 11.19
C LEU A 119 1.05 12.64 10.91
N ILE A 120 0.34 13.28 9.97
CA ILE A 120 0.47 14.71 9.70
C ILE A 120 0.10 15.52 10.95
N GLU A 121 -1.04 15.22 11.56
CA GLU A 121 -1.49 15.90 12.79
C GLU A 121 -0.55 15.65 13.97
N LYS A 122 -0.16 14.39 14.20
CA LYS A 122 0.68 13.99 15.34
C LYS A 122 2.05 14.65 15.34
N PHE A 123 2.63 14.87 14.16
CA PHE A 123 3.99 15.36 13.99
C PHE A 123 4.07 16.78 13.41
N ASN A 124 2.93 17.45 13.22
CA ASN A 124 2.82 18.79 12.66
C ASN A 124 3.61 18.95 11.34
N LEU A 125 3.30 18.08 10.37
CA LEU A 125 3.94 18.05 9.05
C LEU A 125 3.38 19.09 8.07
#